data_AF-A0A7Y1ZKS2-F1
#
_entry.id   AF-A0A7Y1ZKS2-F1
#
_cell.length_a   1.000
_cell.length_b   1.000
_cell.length_c   1.000
_cell.angle_alpha   90.00
_cell.angle_beta   90.00
_cell.angle_gamma   90.00
#
_symmetry.space_group_name_H-M   'P 1'
#
loop_
_entity.id
_entity.type
_entity.pdbx_description
1 polymer ?
#
loop_
_entity_poly.entity_id
_entity_poly.type
_entity_poly.pdbx_seq_one_letter_code
_entity_poly.pdbx_strand_id
1 'polypeptide(L)' 'MKKLLYLVHRLPYPPNKGDKISSNNMLNFFSERWRVHLGTFIDDPDDWQ' A
#
# COMPACT_ATOMS: atom_id res chain seq x y z
N MET A 1 -6.75 17.38 8.65
CA MET A 1 -6.44 15.96 8.37
C MET A 1 -4.94 15.73 8.57
N LYS A 2 -4.55 14.75 9.38
CA LYS A 2 -3.13 14.39 9.59
C LYS A 2 -2.61 13.65 8.36
N LYS A 3 -1.35 13.88 7.96
CA LYS A 3 -0.71 13.20 6.83
C LYS A 3 0.16 12.05 7.35
N LEU A 4 0.20 10.94 6.61
CA LEU A 4 1.03 9.77 6.91
C LEU A 4 1.84 9.40 5.66
N LEU A 5 3.15 9.26 5.81
CA LEU A 5 3.99 8.62 4.79
C LEU A 5 4.07 7.13 5.11
N TYR A 6 3.55 6.28 4.22
CA TYR A 6 3.58 4.84 4.37
C TYR A 6 4.51 4.24 3.31
N LEU A 7 5.63 3.67 3.76
CA LEU A 7 6.65 3.09 2.90
C LEU A 7 6.60 1.57 2.99
N VAL A 8 6.47 0.92 1.84
CA VAL A 8 6.43 -0.55 1.73
C VAL A 8 7.29 -1.02 0.57
N HIS A 9 7.85 -2.22 0.68
CA HIS A 9 8.79 -2.76 -0.29
C HIS A 9 8.17 -2.98 -1.68
N ARG A 10 6.89 -3.33 -1.75
CA ARG A 10 6.17 -3.72 -2.97
C ARG A 10 4.78 -3.09 -3.01
N LEU A 11 4.26 -2.83 -4.21
CA LEU A 11 2.92 -2.26 -4.35
C LEU A 11 1.90 -3.17 -3.65
N PRO A 12 1.14 -2.66 -2.66
CA PRO A 12 0.20 -3.47 -1.89
C PRO A 12 -1.04 -3.88 -2.70
N TYR A 13 -1.23 -3.32 -3.89
CA TYR A 13 -2.33 -3.61 -4.80
C TYR A 13 -1.80 -4.27 -6.09
N PRO A 14 -2.56 -5.20 -6.71
CA PRO A 14 -3.69 -5.92 -6.13
C PRO A 14 -3.26 -6.89 -5.01
N PRO A 15 -4.05 -7.07 -3.94
CA PRO A 15 -3.67 -7.84 -2.74
C PRO A 15 -3.80 -9.35 -2.98
N ASN A 16 -3.01 -9.88 -3.91
CA ASN A 16 -3.17 -11.24 -4.42
C ASN A 16 -2.42 -12.29 -3.60
N LYS A 17 -1.30 -11.93 -2.95
CA LYS A 17 -0.42 -12.88 -2.24
C LYS A 17 0.32 -12.22 -1.08
N GLY A 18 0.50 -12.99 0.00
CA GLY A 18 1.50 -12.77 1.05
C GLY A 18 1.56 -11.35 1.58
N ASP A 19 2.73 -10.71 1.40
CA ASP A 19 3.05 -9.38 1.88
C ASP A 19 2.10 -8.29 1.35
N LYS A 20 1.64 -8.41 0.09
CA LYS A 20 0.67 -7.47 -0.49
C LYS A 20 -0.64 -7.43 0.30
N ILE A 21 -1.12 -8.56 0.80
CA ILE A 21 -2.38 -8.64 1.59
C ILE A 21 -2.24 -7.86 2.89
N SER A 22 -1.17 -8.11 3.64
CA SER A 22 -0.93 -7.44 4.93
C SER A 22 -0.75 -5.94 4.74
N SER A 23 0.12 -5.55 3.79
CA SER A 23 0.39 -4.14 3.51
C SER A 23 -0.86 -3.39 3.01
N ASN A 24 -1.74 -4.05 2.27
CA ASN A 24 -3.01 -3.49 1.80
C ASN A 24 -4.03 -3.32 2.95
N ASN A 25 -4.16 -4.30 3.84
CA ASN A 25 -5.03 -4.17 5.01
C ASN A 25 -4.61 -2.98 5.89
N MET A 26 -3.30 -2.80 6.06
CA MET A 26 -2.76 -1.68 6.82
C MET A 26 -2.99 -0.34 6.11
N LEU A 27 -2.84 -0.30 4.78
CA LEU A 27 -3.18 0.86 3.95
C LEU A 27 -4.66 1.25 4.11
N ASN A 28 -5.57 0.29 4.08
CA ASN A 28 -7.01 0.52 4.29
C ASN A 28 -7.27 1.12 5.67
N PHE A 29 -6.71 0.51 6.72
CA PHE A 29 -6.85 1.00 8.10
C PHE A 29 -6.33 2.44 8.25
N PHE A 30 -5.21 2.78 7.61
CA PHE A 30 -4.65 4.13 7.65
C PHE A 30 -5.48 5.12 6.83
N SER A 31 -6.02 4.72 5.69
CA SER A 31 -6.77 5.59 4.78
C SER A 31 -8.07 6.10 5.41
N GLU A 32 -8.65 5.38 6.36
CA GLU A 32 -9.81 5.84 7.14
C GLU A 32 -9.49 7.00 8.10
N ARG A 33 -8.23 7.21 8.45
CA ARG A 33 -7.80 8.08 9.57
C ARG A 33 -6.84 9.19 9.14
N TRP A 34 -6.04 8.95 8.10
CA TRP A 34 -5.00 9.86 7.62
C TRP A 34 -5.09 10.05 6.11
N ARG A 35 -4.57 11.20 5.64
CA ARG A 35 -4.19 11.32 4.23
C ARG A 35 -2.88 10.57 4.02
N VAL A 36 -2.98 9.38 3.44
CA VAL A 36 -1.83 8.51 3.22
C VAL A 36 -1.11 8.91 1.93
N HIS A 37 0.20 9.08 2.02
CA HIS A 37 1.14 9.13 0.90
C HIS A 37 1.85 7.78 0.87
N LEU A 38 1.59 6.98 -0.16
CA LEU A 38 2.19 5.66 -0.34
C LEU A 38 3.48 5.79 -1.16
N GLY A 39 4.59 5.28 -0.63
CA GLY A 39 5.84 5.12 -1.36
C GLY A 39 6.20 3.65 -1.47
N THR A 40 6.36 3.16 -2.70
CA THR A 40 6.68 1.76 -2.96
C THR A 40 7.32 1.58 -4.33
N PHE A 41 7.93 0.41 -4.54
CA PHE A 41 8.44 0.01 -5.83
C PHE A 41 7.38 -0.76 -6.59
N ILE A 42 7.34 -0.56 -7.91
CA ILE A 42 6.64 -1.42 -8.85
C ILE A 42 7.63 -2.52 -9.20
N ASP A 43 7.37 -3.73 -8.74
CA ASP A 43 8.30 -4.85 -8.82
C ASP A 43 7.76 -6.03 -9.65
N ASP A 44 6.44 -6.05 -9.88
CA ASP A 44 5.74 -7.00 -10.72
C ASP A 44 5.11 -6.27 -11.94
N PRO A 45 5.16 -6.82 -13.17
CA PRO A 45 4.42 -6.27 -14.29
C PRO A 45 2.92 -6.05 -14.01
N ASP A 46 2.31 -6.87 -13.16
CA ASP A 46 0.90 -6.75 -12.78
C ASP A 46 0.61 -5.57 -11.84
N ASP A 47 1.64 -4.90 -11.30
CA ASP A 47 1.49 -3.72 -10.43
C ASP A 47 1.01 -2.47 -11.19
N TRP A 48 1.10 -2.47 -12.53
CA TRP A 48 0.65 -1.35 -13.37
C TRP A 48 -0.85 -1.37 -13.69
N GLN A 49 -1.58 -2.40 -13.24
CA GLN A 49 -3.04 -2.51 -13.43
C GLN A 49 -3.81 -1.59 -12.48
#